data_AF-A0A3B4T4X1-F1
#
_entry.id   AF-A0A3B4T4X1-F1
#
_cell.length_a   1.000
_cell.length_b   1.000
_cell.length_c   1.000
_cell.angle_alpha   90.00
_cell.angle_beta   90.00
_cell.angle_gamma   90.00
#
_symmetry.space_group_name_H-M   'P 1'
#
loop_
_entity.id
_entity.type
_entity.pdbx_description
1 polymer ?
#
loop_
_entity_poly.entity_id
_entity_poly.type
_entity_poly.pdbx_seq_one_letter_code
_entity_poly.pdbx_strand_id
1 'polypeptide(L)'
;CIQNGLYKKNCVTANILPIGPNECEVPMDSAYPVCAEKVEFLQSRWQSDPCYAFYGVDGSTCSILTYLSQIEDFCPPHLGRNHSDLVYQNTILGPAIDFIRSRVDRMSEQWIQAGLRMGHNTPVVFWTLKCAVIQVLLYPGALAGTVGQRFEAMVERGGPLGELVQWADLSACLIILGHNITFSTSHLIGAAPGRGSCPIQRPLTFDLIYTDYHGLAHLQGAMGLAFQHYQCRFRILDSFGTEPAFNLGSYAHSHGYKTLWGRWGLQPLQYMTMFPHTPDNSFLGFASEEAVRAEVREEELEPEIHRKDRIKPWPADSGTLPTTSPQSQGQNCGHVFLSCLVDDGPSLRCCFPPPRQVFVGLGFPYEGPAPIEAIALGCIFLQPQFDPPHSSDNNDFYKGKPTTRQISSQHPYAEEFIGKPHVWTVNMTNSTDVREAVKAILSTEPFTPREFTCEGMLERVHGYITHQEFCSKSVPIWPPESALRVHLGPLGQSCVSVCRHSSLVCEPALFHHLNSPSAFTRLGLGCSSVGPEINHLFPAYNPWGRHCGLQQEPLLFSCAGSDPSHRRLCPCRAHLPGQVALCPDCI
;
A
#
# COMPACT_ATOMS: atom_id res chain seq x y z
N CYS A 1 -23.53 -16.04 -31.66
CA CYS A 1 -23.80 -16.52 -33.03
C CYS A 1 -23.41 -18.00 -33.15
N ILE A 2 -24.33 -18.79 -33.73
CA ILE A 2 -24.19 -20.16 -34.26
C ILE A 2 -24.32 -21.35 -33.28
N GLN A 3 -25.39 -22.11 -33.55
CA GLN A 3 -25.80 -23.43 -33.06
C GLN A 3 -25.04 -24.59 -33.74
N ASN A 4 -25.30 -25.81 -33.23
CA ASN A 4 -25.01 -27.17 -33.73
C ASN A 4 -23.71 -27.76 -33.18
N GLY A 5 -23.64 -28.97 -32.62
CA GLY A 5 -24.61 -30.04 -32.44
C GLY A 5 -23.86 -31.36 -32.20
N LEU A 6 -24.48 -32.26 -31.43
CA LEU A 6 -24.28 -33.72 -31.43
C LEU A 6 -22.90 -34.30 -31.08
N TYR A 7 -22.77 -34.80 -29.85
CA TYR A 7 -22.15 -36.11 -29.58
C TYR A 7 -22.93 -36.83 -28.47
N LYS A 8 -23.71 -37.86 -28.85
CA LYS A 8 -24.23 -38.89 -27.93
C LYS A 8 -23.10 -39.87 -27.63
N LYS A 9 -22.75 -40.04 -26.36
CA LYS A 9 -22.08 -41.26 -25.86
C LYS A 9 -22.96 -41.90 -24.79
N ASN A 10 -23.20 -43.19 -25.01
CA ASN A 10 -23.99 -44.08 -24.18
C ASN A 10 -23.38 -44.18 -22.76
N CYS A 11 -24.16 -43.88 -21.73
CA CYS A 11 -23.94 -44.44 -20.40
C CYS A 11 -25.04 -45.45 -20.11
N VAL A 12 -24.59 -46.64 -19.69
CA VAL A 12 -25.38 -47.78 -19.24
C VAL A 12 -26.23 -47.34 -18.06
N THR A 13 -27.55 -47.49 -18.16
CA THR A 13 -28.47 -47.34 -17.04
C THR A 13 -28.29 -48.52 -16.08
N ALA A 14 -27.64 -48.27 -14.95
CA ALA A 14 -27.81 -49.11 -13.77
C ALA A 14 -29.17 -48.76 -13.14
N ASN A 15 -30.06 -49.74 -13.05
CA ASN A 15 -31.29 -49.64 -12.27
C ASN A 15 -30.92 -49.46 -10.79
N ILE A 16 -31.26 -48.32 -10.20
CA ILE A 16 -31.30 -48.14 -8.75
C ILE A 16 -32.68 -47.56 -8.38
N LEU A 17 -33.34 -48.25 -7.46
CA LEU A 17 -34.68 -47.97 -6.92
C LEU A 17 -34.76 -46.55 -6.30
N PRO A 18 -35.94 -45.89 -6.33
CA PRO A 18 -36.12 -44.62 -5.63
C PRO A 18 -36.23 -44.88 -4.13
N ILE A 19 -35.29 -44.36 -3.33
CA ILE A 19 -35.41 -44.30 -1.87
C ILE A 19 -36.23 -43.05 -1.53
N GLY A 20 -37.26 -43.24 -0.69
CA GLY A 20 -38.18 -42.20 -0.23
C GLY A 20 -37.52 -41.13 0.66
N PRO A 21 -38.26 -40.06 1.02
CA PRO A 21 -37.70 -38.84 1.58
C PRO A 21 -37.37 -39.00 3.06
N ASN A 22 -36.16 -38.56 3.44
CA ASN A 22 -35.72 -38.09 4.78
C ASN A 22 -34.71 -38.92 5.60
N GLU A 23 -34.11 -40.00 5.10
CA GLU A 23 -32.98 -40.63 5.81
C GLU A 23 -31.80 -40.87 4.86
N CYS A 24 -30.89 -39.90 4.77
CA CYS A 24 -29.58 -40.11 4.16
C CYS A 24 -28.71 -40.85 5.17
N GLU A 25 -28.30 -42.07 4.84
CA GLU A 25 -27.33 -42.84 5.63
C GLU A 25 -25.90 -42.39 5.32
N VAL A 26 -25.06 -42.34 6.37
CA VAL A 26 -23.65 -41.95 6.21
C VAL A 26 -22.88 -43.08 5.52
N PRO A 27 -22.28 -42.84 4.35
CA PRO A 27 -21.61 -43.89 3.58
C PRO A 27 -20.31 -44.31 4.26
N MET A 28 -20.11 -45.63 4.36
CA MET A 28 -18.84 -46.24 4.77
C MET A 28 -18.05 -46.63 3.53
N ASP A 29 -17.34 -45.67 2.92
CA ASP A 29 -16.53 -45.86 1.73
C ASP A 29 -15.04 -45.72 2.05
N SER A 30 -14.26 -46.77 1.74
CA SER A 30 -12.81 -46.77 1.91
C SER A 30 -12.07 -45.70 1.09
N ALA A 31 -12.66 -45.20 0.00
CA ALA A 31 -12.11 -44.09 -0.79
C ALA A 31 -12.30 -42.73 -0.11
N TYR A 32 -13.24 -42.62 0.83
CA TYR A 32 -13.57 -41.40 1.59
C TYR A 32 -13.51 -41.69 3.10
N PRO A 33 -12.33 -42.04 3.64
CA PRO A 33 -12.19 -42.57 5.00
C PRO A 33 -12.56 -41.58 6.11
N VAL A 34 -12.61 -40.28 5.80
CA VAL A 34 -12.94 -39.20 6.75
C VAL A 34 -14.39 -38.72 6.66
N CYS A 35 -15.21 -39.30 5.76
CA CYS A 35 -16.59 -38.86 5.55
C CYS A 35 -17.42 -38.95 6.84
N ALA A 36 -17.38 -40.09 7.53
CA ALA A 36 -18.18 -40.31 8.74
C ALA A 36 -17.80 -39.37 9.89
N GLU A 37 -16.50 -39.16 10.11
CA GLU A 37 -15.97 -38.23 11.13
C GLU A 37 -16.38 -36.79 10.83
N LYS A 38 -16.31 -36.37 9.56
CA LYS A 38 -16.72 -35.04 9.10
C LYS A 38 -18.23 -34.81 9.26
N VAL A 39 -19.05 -35.83 9.01
CA VAL A 39 -20.50 -35.76 9.23
C VAL A 39 -20.80 -35.56 10.72
N GLU A 40 -20.17 -36.35 11.61
CA GLU A 40 -20.34 -36.23 13.06
C GLU A 40 -19.91 -34.85 13.58
N PHE A 41 -18.80 -34.33 13.05
CA PHE A 41 -18.34 -32.97 13.34
C PHE A 41 -19.39 -31.93 12.97
N LEU A 42 -19.93 -31.96 11.74
CA LEU A 42 -20.90 -30.96 11.29
C LEU A 42 -22.26 -31.12 11.98
N GLN A 43 -22.70 -32.33 12.32
CA GLN A 43 -23.93 -32.53 13.10
C GLN A 43 -23.90 -31.77 14.43
N SER A 44 -22.73 -31.70 15.08
CA SER A 44 -22.56 -31.00 16.35
C SER A 44 -22.12 -29.53 16.20
N ARG A 45 -21.49 -29.15 15.08
CA ARG A 45 -20.80 -27.85 14.95
C ARG A 45 -21.09 -27.06 13.67
N TRP A 46 -22.09 -27.42 12.86
CA TRP A 46 -22.42 -26.64 11.66
C TRP A 46 -22.80 -25.17 11.96
N GLN A 47 -23.23 -24.84 13.17
CA GLN A 47 -23.51 -23.44 13.57
C GLN A 47 -22.25 -22.66 13.99
N SER A 48 -21.09 -23.32 14.06
CA SER A 48 -19.84 -22.68 14.49
C SER A 48 -19.33 -21.63 13.49
N ASP A 49 -19.73 -21.75 12.23
CA ASP A 49 -19.41 -20.81 11.17
C ASP A 49 -20.65 -20.58 10.28
N PRO A 50 -21.08 -19.32 10.04
CA PRO A 50 -22.17 -18.99 9.12
C PRO A 50 -22.01 -19.57 7.70
N CYS A 51 -20.79 -19.94 7.30
CA CYS A 51 -20.51 -20.46 5.97
C CYS A 51 -21.25 -21.78 5.69
N TYR A 52 -21.44 -22.63 6.70
CA TYR A 52 -22.15 -23.90 6.54
C TYR A 52 -23.64 -23.65 6.20
N ALA A 53 -24.28 -22.75 6.93
CA ALA A 53 -25.66 -22.35 6.67
C ALA A 53 -25.81 -21.69 5.28
N PHE A 54 -24.82 -20.87 4.88
CA PHE A 54 -24.77 -20.28 3.54
C PHE A 54 -24.75 -21.34 2.43
N TYR A 55 -24.03 -22.45 2.63
CA TYR A 55 -24.02 -23.59 1.72
C TYR A 55 -25.20 -24.56 1.91
N GLY A 56 -26.24 -24.15 2.65
CA GLY A 56 -27.47 -24.92 2.80
C GLY A 56 -27.42 -26.03 3.84
N VAL A 57 -26.39 -26.07 4.71
CA VAL A 57 -26.37 -26.96 5.87
C VAL A 57 -27.38 -26.48 6.91
N ASP A 58 -28.36 -27.33 7.21
CA ASP A 58 -29.44 -27.07 8.17
C ASP A 58 -29.37 -27.96 9.43
N GLY A 59 -28.30 -28.77 9.53
CA GLY A 59 -28.09 -29.75 10.60
C GLY A 59 -28.65 -31.14 10.32
N SER A 60 -29.40 -31.34 9.24
CA SER A 60 -29.80 -32.68 8.80
C SER A 60 -28.63 -33.45 8.18
N THR A 61 -28.61 -34.78 8.36
CA THR A 61 -27.57 -35.64 7.75
C THR A 61 -27.52 -35.50 6.23
N CYS A 62 -28.67 -35.30 5.58
CA CYS A 62 -28.74 -35.09 4.13
C CYS A 62 -28.09 -33.78 3.67
N SER A 63 -28.33 -32.65 4.36
CA SER A 63 -27.70 -31.37 3.98
C SER A 63 -26.20 -31.40 4.23
N ILE A 64 -25.76 -32.05 5.32
CA ILE A 64 -24.34 -32.25 5.66
C ILE A 64 -23.65 -33.14 4.61
N LEU A 65 -24.25 -34.27 4.22
CA LEU A 65 -23.69 -35.14 3.18
C LEU A 65 -23.67 -34.47 1.81
N THR A 66 -24.67 -33.65 1.49
CA THR A 66 -24.67 -32.84 0.25
C THR A 66 -23.51 -31.85 0.27
N TYR A 67 -23.31 -31.15 1.38
CA TYR A 67 -22.20 -30.21 1.56
C TYR A 67 -20.83 -30.91 1.45
N LEU A 68 -20.61 -31.99 2.20
CA LEU A 68 -19.33 -32.70 2.22
C LEU A 68 -19.01 -33.41 0.91
N SER A 69 -20.01 -33.76 0.10
CA SER A 69 -19.80 -34.38 -1.21
C SER A 69 -19.63 -33.39 -2.35
N GLN A 70 -20.41 -32.30 -2.35
CA GLN A 70 -20.42 -31.35 -3.46
C GLN A 70 -19.49 -30.15 -3.25
N ILE A 71 -19.15 -29.83 -2.00
CA ILE A 71 -18.40 -28.62 -1.64
C ILE A 71 -17.00 -28.95 -1.10
N GLU A 72 -16.87 -29.87 -0.13
CA GLU A 72 -15.56 -30.20 0.46
C GLU A 72 -14.90 -31.49 -0.09
N ASP A 73 -15.62 -32.29 -0.89
CA ASP A 73 -15.15 -33.58 -1.44
C ASP A 73 -14.63 -34.57 -0.38
N PHE A 74 -15.20 -34.54 0.84
CA PHE A 74 -14.90 -35.50 1.90
C PHE A 74 -15.85 -36.71 1.90
N CYS A 75 -16.91 -36.70 1.09
CA CYS A 75 -17.87 -37.79 0.96
C CYS A 75 -18.17 -38.12 -0.52
N PRO A 76 -18.58 -39.37 -0.85
CA PRO A 76 -18.96 -39.75 -2.21
C PRO A 76 -20.05 -38.85 -2.82
N PRO A 77 -20.05 -38.61 -4.13
CA PRO A 77 -21.02 -37.73 -4.80
C PRO A 77 -22.48 -38.14 -4.52
N HIS A 78 -23.25 -37.25 -3.88
CA HIS A 78 -24.68 -37.45 -3.63
C HIS A 78 -25.53 -36.66 -4.63
N LEU A 79 -26.58 -37.27 -5.18
CA LEU A 79 -27.51 -36.61 -6.11
C LEU A 79 -28.37 -35.59 -5.37
N GLY A 80 -28.11 -34.29 -5.60
CA GLY A 80 -28.82 -33.16 -4.98
C GLY A 80 -28.63 -31.85 -5.77
N ARG A 81 -29.66 -31.00 -5.78
CA ARG A 81 -30.00 -29.91 -6.75
C ARG A 81 -28.91 -28.87 -7.07
N ASN A 82 -28.98 -28.37 -8.32
CA ASN A 82 -28.30 -27.13 -8.77
C ASN A 82 -28.66 -25.95 -7.86
N HIS A 83 -27.66 -25.37 -7.19
CA HIS A 83 -27.76 -24.08 -6.53
C HIS A 83 -27.80 -22.95 -7.57
N SER A 84 -28.85 -22.13 -7.50
CA SER A 84 -28.91 -20.86 -8.22
C SER A 84 -28.08 -19.82 -7.45
N ASP A 85 -27.04 -19.29 -8.08
CA ASP A 85 -26.19 -18.22 -7.55
C ASP A 85 -27.05 -16.97 -7.23
N LEU A 86 -27.24 -16.65 -5.94
CA LEU A 86 -27.82 -15.38 -5.49
C LEU A 86 -26.74 -14.30 -5.60
N VAL A 87 -26.82 -13.50 -6.67
CA VAL A 87 -25.99 -12.31 -6.84
C VAL A 87 -26.53 -11.20 -5.95
N TYR A 88 -25.87 -10.98 -4.81
CA TYR A 88 -26.14 -9.83 -3.93
C TYR A 88 -25.38 -8.61 -4.50
N GLN A 89 -26.05 -7.79 -5.31
CA GLN A 89 -25.55 -6.47 -5.71
C GLN A 89 -25.99 -5.45 -4.66
N ASN A 90 -25.10 -5.12 -3.72
CA ASN A 90 -25.25 -3.92 -2.91
C ASN A 90 -24.54 -2.76 -3.61
N THR A 91 -25.32 -1.75 -3.99
CA THR A 91 -24.80 -0.43 -4.37
C THR A 91 -24.05 0.15 -3.17
N ILE A 92 -22.74 0.30 -3.28
CA ILE A 92 -21.89 0.80 -2.18
C ILE A 92 -22.05 2.33 -2.14
N LEU A 93 -22.77 2.86 -1.15
CA LEU A 93 -22.86 4.28 -0.81
C LEU A 93 -22.08 4.54 0.50
N GLY A 94 -21.32 5.65 0.54
CA GLY A 94 -20.61 6.10 1.74
C GLY A 94 -19.70 7.30 1.46
N PRO A 95 -19.47 8.21 2.43
CA PRO A 95 -18.61 9.39 2.28
C PRO A 95 -17.22 9.10 1.69
N ALA A 96 -16.57 8.00 2.07
CA ALA A 96 -15.27 7.60 1.54
C ALA A 96 -15.33 7.22 0.06
N ILE A 97 -16.39 6.51 -0.35
CA ILE A 97 -16.61 6.12 -1.76
C ILE A 97 -16.98 7.33 -2.60
N ASP A 98 -17.76 8.25 -2.05
CA ASP A 98 -18.11 9.50 -2.71
C ASP A 98 -16.87 10.40 -2.86
N PHE A 99 -15.96 10.42 -1.87
CA PHE A 99 -14.66 11.08 -2.00
C PHE A 99 -13.83 10.46 -3.14
N ILE A 100 -13.69 9.13 -3.16
CA ILE A 100 -12.93 8.42 -4.20
C ILE A 100 -13.51 8.74 -5.58
N ARG A 101 -14.83 8.58 -5.77
CA ARG A 101 -15.51 8.86 -7.04
C ARG A 101 -15.32 10.31 -7.45
N SER A 102 -15.57 11.25 -6.53
CA SER A 102 -15.44 12.68 -6.80
C SER A 102 -14.02 13.05 -7.20
N ARG A 103 -12.99 12.49 -6.56
CA ARG A 103 -11.60 12.76 -6.96
C ARG A 103 -11.29 12.22 -8.35
N VAL A 104 -11.66 10.96 -8.63
CA VAL A 104 -11.46 10.35 -9.95
C VAL A 104 -12.15 11.18 -11.04
N ASP A 105 -13.39 11.62 -10.79
CA ASP A 105 -14.15 12.44 -11.73
C ASP A 105 -13.49 13.81 -11.96
N ARG A 106 -13.06 14.50 -10.88
CA ARG A 106 -12.37 15.80 -10.96
C ARG A 106 -11.07 15.72 -11.75
N MET A 107 -10.30 14.64 -11.59
CA MET A 107 -9.00 14.47 -12.24
C MET A 107 -9.06 13.71 -13.58
N SER A 108 -10.26 13.37 -14.05
CA SER A 108 -10.48 12.47 -15.20
C SER A 108 -9.79 12.96 -16.47
N GLU A 109 -9.84 14.26 -16.77
CA GLU A 109 -9.18 14.84 -17.94
C GLU A 109 -7.65 14.67 -17.88
N GLN A 110 -7.01 14.96 -16.73
CA GLN A 110 -5.57 14.82 -16.58
C GLN A 110 -5.13 13.36 -16.73
N TRP A 111 -5.90 12.42 -16.17
CA TRP A 111 -5.68 10.98 -16.31
C TRP A 111 -5.79 10.51 -17.76
N ILE A 112 -6.82 10.93 -18.48
CA ILE A 112 -7.01 10.59 -19.90
C ILE A 112 -5.84 11.13 -20.74
N GLN A 113 -5.46 12.39 -20.52
CA GLN A 113 -4.35 13.01 -21.27
C GLN A 113 -3.02 12.32 -20.97
N ALA A 114 -2.76 11.93 -19.72
CA ALA A 114 -1.57 11.18 -19.36
C ALA A 114 -1.54 9.79 -20.03
N GLY A 115 -2.68 9.08 -20.07
CA GLY A 115 -2.81 7.81 -20.78
C GLY A 115 -2.54 7.93 -22.28
N LEU A 116 -3.08 8.97 -22.92
CA LEU A 116 -2.83 9.26 -24.34
C LEU A 116 -1.34 9.55 -24.61
N ARG A 117 -0.69 10.37 -23.79
CA ARG A 117 0.75 10.66 -23.92
C ARG A 117 1.62 9.41 -23.78
N MET A 118 1.32 8.57 -22.78
CA MET A 118 2.00 7.30 -22.57
C MET A 118 1.82 6.37 -23.80
N GLY A 119 0.63 6.34 -24.39
CA GLY A 119 0.35 5.59 -25.62
C GLY A 119 1.11 6.09 -26.86
N HIS A 120 1.35 7.40 -26.99
CA HIS A 120 2.10 7.99 -28.10
C HIS A 120 3.61 7.78 -28.01
N ASN A 121 4.18 7.77 -26.79
CA ASN A 121 5.61 7.57 -26.57
C ASN A 121 6.06 6.11 -26.60
N THR A 122 5.10 5.17 -26.67
CA THR A 122 5.36 3.73 -26.65
C THR A 122 5.05 3.12 -28.02
N PRO A 123 5.95 2.34 -28.65
CA PRO A 123 5.65 1.70 -29.93
C PRO A 123 4.39 0.82 -29.82
N VAL A 124 3.46 0.94 -30.77
CA VAL A 124 2.14 0.24 -30.79
C VAL A 124 2.27 -1.29 -30.63
N VAL A 125 3.42 -1.87 -31.02
CA VAL A 125 3.74 -3.30 -30.89
C VAL A 125 3.97 -3.72 -29.42
N PHE A 126 4.42 -2.81 -28.55
CA PHE A 126 4.62 -3.09 -27.11
C PHE A 126 3.31 -3.14 -26.33
N TRP A 127 2.34 -2.29 -26.68
CA TRP A 127 1.01 -2.26 -26.03
C TRP A 127 0.15 -3.49 -26.34
N THR A 128 0.31 -4.08 -27.52
CA THR A 128 -0.58 -5.15 -28.03
C THR A 128 -0.09 -6.58 -27.78
N LEU A 129 1.19 -6.79 -27.46
CA LEU A 129 1.77 -8.13 -27.27
C LEU A 129 2.11 -8.51 -25.82
N LYS A 130 2.18 -7.56 -24.87
CA LYS A 130 2.55 -7.84 -23.47
C LYS A 130 1.49 -7.47 -22.41
N CYS A 131 0.59 -6.53 -22.67
CA CYS A 131 -0.46 -6.18 -21.69
C CYS A 131 -1.69 -7.05 -21.86
N ALA A 132 -1.62 -8.28 -21.32
CA ALA A 132 -2.84 -9.04 -21.09
C ALA A 132 -3.75 -8.23 -20.16
N VAL A 133 -5.01 -8.04 -20.54
CA VAL A 133 -6.01 -7.43 -19.66
C VAL A 133 -6.23 -8.38 -18.48
N ILE A 134 -5.81 -7.96 -17.29
CA ILE A 134 -5.95 -8.72 -16.05
C ILE A 134 -7.20 -8.35 -15.26
N GLN A 135 -7.63 -9.24 -14.39
CA GLN A 135 -8.71 -9.05 -13.42
C GLN A 135 -8.11 -8.59 -12.08
N VAL A 136 -8.48 -7.39 -11.64
CA VAL A 136 -7.93 -6.78 -10.42
C VAL A 136 -9.03 -6.57 -9.39
N LEU A 137 -8.84 -7.08 -8.16
CA LEU A 137 -9.68 -6.75 -7.02
C LEU A 137 -9.08 -5.59 -6.23
N LEU A 138 -9.89 -4.55 -6.01
CA LEU A 138 -9.60 -3.46 -5.07
C LEU A 138 -10.45 -3.70 -3.81
N TYR A 139 -9.77 -4.01 -2.70
CA TYR A 139 -10.38 -4.38 -1.44
C TYR A 139 -9.88 -3.48 -0.28
N PRO A 140 -10.39 -2.24 -0.15
CA PRO A 140 -10.06 -1.36 0.96
C PRO A 140 -10.73 -1.86 2.25
N GLY A 141 -10.02 -2.70 3.01
CA GLY A 141 -10.56 -3.29 4.23
C GLY A 141 -10.77 -2.28 5.35
N ALA A 142 -10.10 -1.12 5.30
CA ALA A 142 -10.38 0.00 6.20
C ALA A 142 -11.82 0.52 6.06
N LEU A 143 -12.47 0.30 4.90
CA LEU A 143 -13.86 0.63 4.63
C LEU A 143 -14.82 -0.54 4.88
N ALA A 144 -14.30 -1.69 5.32
CA ALA A 144 -15.09 -2.90 5.53
C ALA A 144 -15.58 -3.05 6.98
N GLY A 145 -16.80 -3.58 7.11
CA GLY A 145 -17.38 -3.95 8.40
C GLY A 145 -17.47 -2.81 9.42
N THR A 146 -17.25 -3.14 10.70
CA THR A 146 -17.33 -2.18 11.81
C THR A 146 -16.16 -1.20 11.88
N VAL A 147 -15.02 -1.55 11.27
CA VAL A 147 -13.88 -0.63 11.10
C VAL A 147 -14.25 0.47 10.11
N GLY A 148 -14.86 0.09 8.98
CA GLY A 148 -15.40 1.02 7.98
C GLY A 148 -16.33 2.07 8.57
N GLN A 149 -17.28 1.68 9.43
CA GLN A 149 -18.20 2.64 10.07
C GLN A 149 -17.48 3.73 10.88
N ARG A 150 -16.38 3.39 11.56
CA ARG A 150 -15.57 4.37 12.29
C ARG A 150 -14.78 5.26 11.34
N PHE A 151 -14.25 4.68 10.27
CA PHE A 151 -13.51 5.40 9.25
C PHE A 151 -14.40 6.41 8.52
N GLU A 152 -15.58 6.00 8.06
CA GLU A 152 -16.59 6.86 7.41
C GLU A 152 -16.97 8.05 8.31
N ALA A 153 -17.21 7.81 9.61
CA ALA A 153 -17.51 8.86 10.58
C ALA A 153 -16.34 9.85 10.81
N MET A 154 -15.10 9.42 10.57
CA MET A 154 -13.93 10.31 10.59
C MET A 154 -13.84 11.11 9.29
N VAL A 155 -14.11 10.51 8.13
CA VAL A 155 -14.09 11.19 6.82
C VAL A 155 -15.05 12.38 6.80
N GLU A 156 -16.25 12.24 7.35
CA GLU A 156 -17.23 13.35 7.47
C GLU A 156 -16.75 14.53 8.32
N ARG A 157 -15.68 14.36 9.11
CA ARG A 157 -15.13 15.37 10.02
C ARG A 157 -13.71 15.81 9.64
N GLY A 158 -13.33 15.63 8.37
CA GLY A 158 -11.98 15.94 7.90
C GLY A 158 -10.91 14.94 8.37
N GLY A 159 -11.28 13.67 8.53
CA GLY A 159 -10.42 12.57 8.96
C GLY A 159 -9.26 12.26 8.00
N PRO A 160 -8.56 11.13 8.17
CA PRO A 160 -7.41 10.77 7.35
C PRO A 160 -7.84 10.48 5.90
N LEU A 161 -7.66 11.46 5.01
CA LEU A 161 -8.02 11.37 3.58
C LEU A 161 -6.88 10.84 2.70
N GLY A 162 -5.66 10.73 3.23
CA GLY A 162 -4.49 10.34 2.44
C GLY A 162 -4.62 8.95 1.82
N GLU A 163 -5.09 7.97 2.59
CA GLU A 163 -5.34 6.62 2.10
C GLU A 163 -6.41 6.59 1.00
N LEU A 164 -7.46 7.43 1.11
CA LEU A 164 -8.49 7.53 0.09
C LEU A 164 -7.97 8.14 -1.21
N VAL A 165 -7.02 9.08 -1.13
CA VAL A 165 -6.32 9.62 -2.30
C VAL A 165 -5.56 8.51 -3.04
N GLN A 166 -4.78 7.67 -2.35
CA GLN A 166 -4.12 6.52 -2.99
C GLN A 166 -5.11 5.57 -3.64
N TRP A 167 -6.20 5.22 -2.95
CA TRP A 167 -7.22 4.31 -3.50
C TRP A 167 -7.89 4.87 -4.74
N ALA A 168 -8.19 6.17 -4.76
CA ALA A 168 -8.77 6.85 -5.92
C ALA A 168 -7.80 6.84 -7.11
N ASP A 169 -6.55 7.23 -6.88
CA ASP A 169 -5.57 7.39 -7.94
C ASP A 169 -5.11 6.03 -8.50
N LEU A 170 -4.99 5.00 -7.65
CA LEU A 170 -4.78 3.62 -8.10
C LEU A 170 -5.95 3.13 -8.96
N SER A 171 -7.20 3.41 -8.55
CA SER A 171 -8.39 3.03 -9.32
C SER A 171 -8.38 3.70 -10.70
N ALA A 172 -8.15 5.01 -10.76
CA ALA A 172 -8.06 5.76 -12.01
C ALA A 172 -6.95 5.20 -12.91
N CYS A 173 -5.75 4.99 -12.34
CA CYS A 173 -4.61 4.45 -13.05
C CYS A 173 -4.91 3.09 -13.70
N LEU A 174 -5.52 2.15 -12.97
CA LEU A 174 -5.87 0.82 -13.48
C LEU A 174 -6.93 0.88 -14.60
N ILE A 175 -7.90 1.79 -14.48
CA ILE A 175 -8.92 2.03 -15.52
C ILE A 175 -8.26 2.56 -16.80
N ILE A 176 -7.37 3.55 -16.69
CA ILE A 176 -6.66 4.14 -17.84
C ILE A 176 -5.75 3.12 -18.52
N LEU A 177 -5.11 2.21 -17.75
CA LEU A 177 -4.32 1.11 -18.30
C LEU A 177 -5.16 0.00 -18.97
N GLY A 178 -6.50 0.06 -18.86
CA GLY A 178 -7.41 -0.87 -19.52
C GLY A 178 -7.62 -2.21 -18.81
N HIS A 179 -7.36 -2.29 -17.50
CA HIS A 179 -7.59 -3.50 -16.71
C HIS A 179 -9.03 -3.61 -16.23
N ASN A 180 -9.51 -4.83 -15.99
CA ASN A 180 -10.85 -5.03 -15.43
C ASN A 180 -10.79 -4.95 -13.91
N ILE A 181 -11.33 -3.88 -13.34
CA ILE A 181 -11.33 -3.66 -11.89
C ILE A 181 -12.65 -4.11 -11.27
N THR A 182 -12.55 -4.73 -10.10
CA THR A 182 -13.69 -4.98 -9.22
C THR A 182 -13.41 -4.32 -7.89
N PHE A 183 -14.29 -3.40 -7.46
CA PHE A 183 -14.16 -2.71 -6.19
C PHE A 183 -15.14 -3.32 -5.17
N SER A 184 -14.65 -3.74 -4.01
CA SER A 184 -15.50 -4.31 -2.95
C SER A 184 -15.08 -3.85 -1.56
N THR A 185 -16.04 -3.38 -0.77
CA THR A 185 -15.85 -2.97 0.64
C THR A 185 -16.52 -3.91 1.64
N SER A 186 -17.31 -4.89 1.20
CA SER A 186 -18.19 -5.62 2.11
C SER A 186 -17.95 -7.13 2.11
N HIS A 187 -17.79 -7.74 0.93
CA HIS A 187 -17.67 -9.19 0.79
C HIS A 187 -16.63 -9.56 -0.27
N LEU A 188 -15.83 -10.57 0.00
CA LEU A 188 -14.99 -11.19 -1.02
C LEU A 188 -15.89 -11.98 -1.97
N ILE A 189 -15.96 -11.54 -3.22
CA ILE A 189 -16.79 -12.18 -4.25
C ILE A 189 -16.30 -13.61 -4.45
N GLY A 190 -17.17 -14.59 -4.20
CA GLY A 190 -16.87 -16.02 -4.33
C GLY A 190 -16.50 -16.72 -3.01
N ALA A 191 -16.39 -16.01 -1.88
CA ALA A 191 -16.21 -16.61 -0.57
C ALA A 191 -17.51 -16.58 0.25
N ALA A 192 -17.81 -17.68 0.94
CA ALA A 192 -18.95 -17.74 1.86
C ALA A 192 -18.71 -16.82 3.07
N PRO A 193 -19.78 -16.21 3.63
CA PRO A 193 -19.68 -15.46 4.88
C PRO A 193 -19.20 -16.38 6.00
N GLY A 194 -18.28 -15.93 6.85
CA GLY A 194 -17.76 -16.81 7.88
C GLY A 194 -16.38 -16.50 8.38
N ARG A 195 -15.77 -17.49 9.03
CA ARG A 195 -14.40 -17.48 9.54
C ARG A 195 -13.48 -18.43 8.77
N GLY A 196 -13.82 -18.70 7.51
CA GLY A 196 -13.00 -19.48 6.59
C GLY A 196 -13.05 -20.99 6.86
N SER A 197 -14.08 -21.47 7.56
CA SER A 197 -14.24 -22.91 7.85
C SER A 197 -14.73 -23.71 6.64
N CYS A 198 -15.24 -23.03 5.60
CA CYS A 198 -15.70 -23.64 4.34
C CYS A 198 -14.73 -23.28 3.20
N PRO A 199 -14.50 -24.19 2.23
CA PRO A 199 -13.61 -23.93 1.11
C PRO A 199 -14.21 -22.92 0.13
N ILE A 200 -13.34 -22.21 -0.59
CA ILE A 200 -13.75 -21.33 -1.69
C ILE A 200 -14.11 -22.21 -2.90
N GLN A 201 -15.39 -22.22 -3.29
CA GLN A 201 -15.90 -23.11 -4.35
C GLN A 201 -15.31 -22.86 -5.74
N ARG A 202 -14.91 -21.62 -6.03
CA ARG A 202 -14.27 -21.25 -7.30
C ARG A 202 -12.98 -20.49 -6.99
N PRO A 203 -11.85 -20.86 -7.61
CA PRO A 203 -10.64 -20.07 -7.47
C PRO A 203 -10.96 -18.60 -7.76
N LEU A 204 -10.48 -17.69 -6.90
CA LEU A 204 -10.60 -16.27 -7.15
C LEU A 204 -10.03 -15.98 -8.53
N THR A 205 -10.87 -15.36 -9.37
CA THR A 205 -10.56 -15.07 -10.77
C THR A 205 -9.65 -13.85 -10.92
N PHE A 206 -9.19 -13.28 -9.81
CA PHE A 206 -8.36 -12.08 -9.78
C PHE A 206 -6.88 -12.44 -9.91
N ASP A 207 -6.21 -11.86 -10.88
CA ASP A 207 -4.77 -11.98 -11.10
C ASP A 207 -4.00 -11.17 -10.04
N LEU A 208 -4.53 -10.00 -9.65
CA LEU A 208 -3.99 -9.15 -8.59
C LEU A 208 -5.08 -8.73 -7.60
N ILE A 209 -4.70 -8.60 -6.33
CA ILE A 209 -5.57 -8.16 -5.25
C ILE A 209 -4.87 -7.04 -4.50
N TYR A 210 -5.34 -5.81 -4.68
CA TYR A 210 -4.91 -4.67 -3.87
C TYR A 210 -5.76 -4.60 -2.60
N THR A 211 -5.11 -4.50 -1.46
CA THR A 211 -5.79 -4.40 -0.16
C THR A 211 -4.95 -3.61 0.83
N ASP A 212 -5.43 -3.44 2.06
CA ASP A 212 -4.72 -2.80 3.17
C ASP A 212 -4.56 -3.78 4.34
N TYR A 213 -3.98 -3.35 5.46
CA TYR A 213 -3.81 -4.18 6.65
C TYR A 213 -5.12 -4.76 7.21
N HIS A 214 -6.18 -3.96 7.21
CA HIS A 214 -7.50 -4.40 7.67
C HIS A 214 -8.09 -5.42 6.70
N GLY A 215 -7.88 -5.21 5.41
CA GLY A 215 -8.30 -6.09 4.35
C GLY A 215 -7.55 -7.41 4.40
N LEU A 216 -6.25 -7.43 4.65
CA LEU A 216 -5.50 -8.67 4.87
C LEU A 216 -6.10 -9.51 6.01
N ALA A 217 -6.38 -8.89 7.16
CA ALA A 217 -6.99 -9.58 8.28
C ALA A 217 -8.38 -10.13 7.95
N HIS A 218 -9.18 -9.36 7.23
CA HIS A 218 -10.49 -9.79 6.79
C HIS A 218 -10.41 -10.92 5.75
N LEU A 219 -9.56 -10.79 4.74
CA LEU A 219 -9.32 -11.79 3.70
C LEU A 219 -8.75 -13.08 4.30
N GLN A 220 -7.83 -13.01 5.26
CA GLN A 220 -7.34 -14.19 5.96
C GLN A 220 -8.47 -14.91 6.72
N GLY A 221 -9.32 -14.15 7.41
CA GLY A 221 -10.51 -14.68 8.07
C GLY A 221 -11.52 -15.30 7.10
N ALA A 222 -11.73 -14.69 5.94
CA ALA A 222 -12.70 -15.17 4.95
C ALA A 222 -12.18 -16.35 4.12
N MET A 223 -10.91 -16.35 3.74
CA MET A 223 -10.30 -17.37 2.88
C MET A 223 -9.78 -18.58 3.66
N GLY A 224 -9.52 -18.47 4.96
CA GLY A 224 -8.94 -19.55 5.77
C GLY A 224 -7.61 -20.05 5.17
N LEU A 225 -7.48 -21.36 4.99
CA LEU A 225 -6.28 -21.99 4.41
C LEU A 225 -5.99 -21.54 2.98
N ALA A 226 -7.02 -21.16 2.21
CA ALA A 226 -6.85 -20.68 0.83
C ALA A 226 -6.09 -19.36 0.77
N PHE A 227 -6.04 -18.58 1.86
CA PHE A 227 -5.28 -17.33 1.92
C PHE A 227 -3.83 -17.50 1.45
N GLN A 228 -3.17 -18.57 1.90
CA GLN A 228 -1.78 -18.87 1.53
C GLN A 228 -1.60 -19.11 0.03
N HIS A 229 -2.61 -19.67 -0.63
CA HIS A 229 -2.57 -19.89 -2.09
C HIS A 229 -2.56 -18.58 -2.88
N TYR A 230 -3.17 -17.51 -2.33
CA TYR A 230 -3.27 -16.20 -2.98
C TYR A 230 -2.24 -15.18 -2.49
N GLN A 231 -1.39 -15.53 -1.52
CA GLN A 231 -0.45 -14.60 -0.89
C GLN A 231 0.40 -13.82 -1.89
N CYS A 232 0.87 -14.47 -2.96
CA CYS A 232 1.69 -13.83 -3.99
C CYS A 232 0.96 -12.78 -4.85
N ARG A 233 -0.38 -12.82 -4.88
CA ARG A 233 -1.22 -11.88 -5.66
C ARG A 233 -1.54 -10.61 -4.91
N PHE A 234 -1.26 -10.57 -3.60
CA PHE A 234 -1.56 -9.40 -2.80
C PHE A 234 -0.61 -8.24 -3.09
N ARG A 235 -1.15 -7.03 -3.09
CA ARG A 235 -0.42 -5.76 -3.06
C ARG A 235 -1.03 -4.93 -1.93
N ILE A 236 -0.22 -4.55 -0.95
CA ILE A 236 -0.71 -4.05 0.35
C ILE A 236 -0.45 -2.55 0.44
N LEU A 237 -1.48 -1.72 0.34
CA LEU A 237 -1.37 -0.30 0.60
C LEU A 237 -1.03 -0.11 2.09
N ASP A 238 0.19 0.33 2.34
CA ASP A 238 0.80 0.54 3.65
C ASP A 238 1.58 1.85 3.63
N SER A 239 0.88 2.93 3.98
CA SER A 239 1.38 4.30 3.86
C SER A 239 2.80 4.49 4.41
N PHE A 240 3.11 3.89 5.56
CA PHE A 240 4.36 4.10 6.30
C PHE A 240 5.42 3.01 6.06
N GLY A 241 5.04 1.93 5.39
CA GLY A 241 5.92 0.82 5.05
C GLY A 241 6.18 -0.16 6.20
N THR A 242 6.72 -1.31 5.81
CA THR A 242 6.96 -2.48 6.64
C THR A 242 8.35 -3.03 6.38
N GLU A 243 9.23 -2.93 7.37
CA GLU A 243 10.59 -3.44 7.28
C GLU A 243 10.62 -4.97 7.49
N PRO A 244 11.53 -5.70 6.82
CA PRO A 244 11.62 -7.17 6.89
C PRO A 244 11.70 -7.74 8.32
N ALA A 245 12.38 -7.02 9.22
CA ALA A 245 12.51 -7.40 10.64
C ALA A 245 11.16 -7.51 11.38
N PHE A 246 10.12 -6.80 10.93
CA PHE A 246 8.77 -6.84 11.51
C PHE A 246 7.80 -7.73 10.71
N ASN A 247 8.15 -8.05 9.47
CA ASN A 247 7.32 -8.85 8.56
C ASN A 247 7.33 -10.34 8.89
N LEU A 248 8.50 -10.91 9.22
CA LEU A 248 8.60 -12.33 9.59
C LEU A 248 8.29 -12.50 11.09
N GLY A 249 7.12 -13.06 11.41
CA GLY A 249 6.61 -13.10 12.79
C GLY A 249 7.50 -13.81 13.81
N SER A 250 8.10 -14.95 13.43
CA SER A 250 9.04 -15.70 14.29
C SER A 250 10.31 -14.91 14.57
N TYR A 251 10.85 -14.22 13.56
CA TYR A 251 12.01 -13.35 13.68
C TYR A 251 11.71 -12.14 14.55
N ALA A 252 10.61 -11.44 14.25
CA ALA A 252 10.17 -10.27 15.00
C ALA A 252 10.00 -10.57 16.50
N HIS A 253 9.37 -11.71 16.82
CA HIS A 253 9.18 -12.14 18.20
C HIS A 253 10.50 -12.47 18.91
N SER A 254 11.38 -13.25 18.28
CA SER A 254 12.65 -13.68 18.88
C SER A 254 13.66 -12.55 19.07
N HIS A 255 13.60 -11.50 18.24
CA HIS A 255 14.52 -10.36 18.29
C HIS A 255 13.93 -9.11 18.94
N GLY A 256 12.73 -9.21 19.54
CA GLY A 256 12.12 -8.12 20.30
C GLY A 256 11.50 -7.01 19.45
N TYR A 257 11.32 -7.20 18.14
CA TYR A 257 10.60 -6.27 17.28
C TYR A 257 9.10 -6.30 17.57
N LYS A 258 8.62 -5.27 18.27
CA LYS A 258 7.20 -5.11 18.64
C LYS A 258 6.45 -4.41 17.52
N THR A 259 5.36 -5.02 17.07
CA THR A 259 4.47 -4.42 16.08
C THR A 259 3.02 -4.82 16.33
N LEU A 260 2.09 -3.92 16.01
CA LEU A 260 0.66 -4.16 15.99
C LEU A 260 0.13 -4.53 14.58
N TRP A 261 0.96 -4.36 13.56
CA TRP A 261 0.55 -4.42 12.15
C TRP A 261 1.26 -5.50 11.35
N GLY A 262 2.57 -5.71 11.57
CA GLY A 262 3.38 -6.64 10.77
C GLY A 262 3.06 -8.13 10.98
N ARG A 263 4.05 -9.01 10.75
CA ARG A 263 3.96 -10.48 10.90
C ARG A 263 3.12 -11.22 9.84
N TRP A 264 3.05 -10.70 8.62
CA TRP A 264 2.31 -11.36 7.54
C TRP A 264 3.12 -12.36 6.72
N GLY A 265 4.45 -12.27 6.76
CA GLY A 265 5.33 -13.16 6.00
C GLY A 265 5.17 -13.03 4.49
N LEU A 266 4.79 -11.84 4.01
CA LEU A 266 4.70 -11.54 2.57
C LEU A 266 6.08 -11.18 2.01
N GLN A 267 6.27 -11.20 0.69
CA GLN A 267 7.48 -10.59 0.12
C GLN A 267 7.46 -9.08 0.42
N PRO A 268 8.51 -8.47 1.02
CA PRO A 268 8.46 -7.07 1.44
C PRO A 268 8.11 -6.06 0.32
N LEU A 269 8.45 -6.37 -0.93
CA LEU A 269 8.07 -5.55 -2.09
C LEU A 269 6.56 -5.58 -2.40
N GLN A 270 5.77 -6.47 -1.79
CA GLN A 270 4.31 -6.46 -1.90
C GLN A 270 3.66 -5.31 -1.12
N TYR A 271 4.33 -4.75 -0.12
CA TYR A 271 3.87 -3.54 0.57
C TYR A 271 4.10 -2.31 -0.31
N MET A 272 3.15 -1.39 -0.28
CA MET A 272 3.04 -0.25 -1.19
C MET A 272 2.90 1.04 -0.40
N THR A 273 3.93 1.88 -0.43
CA THR A 273 4.04 3.07 0.42
C THR A 273 3.49 4.34 -0.22
N MET A 274 3.15 5.32 0.63
CA MET A 274 2.71 6.67 0.23
C MET A 274 3.85 7.49 -0.37
N PHE A 275 5.04 7.35 0.17
CA PHE A 275 6.25 8.02 -0.28
C PHE A 275 7.39 7.02 -0.39
N PRO A 276 8.44 7.29 -1.19
CA PRO A 276 9.55 6.36 -1.40
C PRO A 276 10.56 6.35 -0.22
N HIS A 277 10.07 6.22 1.01
CA HIS A 277 10.88 6.27 2.24
C HIS A 277 11.34 4.89 2.75
N THR A 278 10.79 3.80 2.21
CA THR A 278 11.12 2.43 2.63
C THR A 278 11.44 1.59 1.39
N PRO A 279 12.71 1.51 0.95
CA PRO A 279 13.09 0.79 -0.28
C PRO A 279 12.94 -0.73 -0.19
N ASP A 280 12.70 -1.28 1.02
CA ASP A 280 12.27 -2.66 1.20
C ASP A 280 10.86 -2.92 0.62
N ASN A 281 10.09 -1.86 0.39
CA ASN A 281 8.72 -1.89 -0.11
C ASN A 281 8.66 -1.22 -1.49
N SER A 282 7.56 -1.45 -2.21
CA SER A 282 7.28 -0.74 -3.45
C SER A 282 6.73 0.64 -3.15
N PHE A 283 7.21 1.68 -3.84
CA PHE A 283 6.60 3.00 -3.78
C PHE A 283 5.36 3.01 -4.69
N LEU A 284 4.15 3.19 -4.14
CA LEU A 284 2.93 3.35 -4.94
C LEU A 284 2.63 4.83 -5.19
N GLY A 285 2.64 5.65 -4.14
CA GLY A 285 2.34 7.07 -4.23
C GLY A 285 0.91 7.38 -4.64
N PHE A 286 0.72 8.58 -5.17
CA PHE A 286 -0.54 9.13 -5.63
C PHE A 286 -0.27 10.16 -6.73
N ALA A 287 -1.31 10.69 -7.37
CA ALA A 287 -1.21 11.79 -8.31
C ALA A 287 -1.65 13.09 -7.63
N SER A 288 -0.80 14.12 -7.66
CA SER A 288 -1.13 15.44 -7.15
C SER A 288 -2.13 16.14 -8.07
N GLU A 289 -3.09 16.85 -7.50
CA GLU A 289 -3.92 17.77 -8.26
C GLU A 289 -3.06 18.98 -8.68
N GLU A 290 -2.95 19.23 -9.99
CA GLU A 290 -2.12 20.30 -10.54
C GLU A 290 -2.97 21.54 -10.85
N ALA A 291 -2.38 22.73 -10.71
CA ALA A 291 -3.02 23.96 -11.16
C ALA A 291 -3.30 23.88 -12.67
N VAL A 292 -4.57 23.93 -13.06
CA VAL A 292 -4.94 24.10 -14.48
C VAL A 292 -4.37 25.45 -14.91
N ARG A 293 -3.39 25.43 -15.82
CA ARG A 293 -3.03 26.65 -16.58
C ARG A 293 -4.22 26.98 -17.47
N ALA A 294 -5.20 27.68 -16.92
CA ALA A 294 -6.12 28.42 -17.74
C ALA A 294 -5.24 29.42 -18.51
N GLU A 295 -5.11 29.23 -19.82
CA GLU A 295 -4.76 30.34 -20.69
C GLU A 295 -5.80 31.42 -20.39
N VAL A 296 -5.39 32.44 -19.63
CA VAL A 296 -6.20 33.62 -19.40
C VAL A 296 -6.39 34.25 -20.77
N ARG A 297 -7.54 33.96 -21.40
CA ARG A 297 -8.06 34.84 -22.45
C ARG A 297 -8.34 36.17 -21.76
N GLU A 298 -7.71 37.23 -22.23
CA GLU A 298 -7.79 38.61 -21.72
C GLU A 298 -9.20 39.25 -21.84
N GLU A 299 -10.27 38.49 -21.65
CA GLU A 299 -11.64 39.02 -21.69
C GLU A 299 -12.42 38.47 -20.49
N GLU A 300 -12.42 39.29 -19.44
CA GLU A 300 -13.40 39.44 -18.33
C GLU A 300 -12.69 39.64 -16.99
N LEU A 301 -12.11 40.84 -16.83
CA LEU A 301 -11.74 41.37 -15.52
C LEU A 301 -12.64 42.57 -15.23
N GLU A 302 -13.84 42.34 -14.70
CA GLU A 302 -14.60 43.41 -14.05
C GLU A 302 -14.13 43.53 -12.58
N PRO A 303 -13.70 44.71 -12.12
CA PRO A 303 -13.19 44.89 -10.77
C PRO A 303 -14.33 45.17 -9.79
N GLU A 304 -14.70 44.18 -8.96
CA GLU A 304 -15.50 44.46 -7.77
C GLU A 304 -14.65 45.18 -6.70
N ILE A 305 -14.63 46.50 -6.84
CA ILE A 305 -14.25 47.44 -5.78
C ILE A 305 -15.33 47.39 -4.71
N HIS A 306 -15.02 46.95 -3.47
CA HIS A 306 -15.59 47.58 -2.28
C HIS A 306 -14.75 47.43 -0.99
N ARG A 307 -14.49 48.60 -0.40
CA ARG A 307 -14.08 48.94 0.98
C ARG A 307 -12.66 48.63 1.46
N LYS A 308 -11.79 49.62 1.20
CA LYS A 308 -10.71 50.06 2.10
C LYS A 308 -11.25 50.32 3.52
N ASP A 309 -10.53 49.86 4.54
CA ASP A 309 -10.17 50.70 5.68
C ASP A 309 -8.93 50.19 6.47
N ARG A 310 -7.92 51.06 6.50
CA ARG A 310 -6.88 51.31 7.53
C ARG A 310 -5.96 50.17 8.00
N ILE A 311 -4.75 50.16 7.40
CA ILE A 311 -3.52 49.55 7.92
C ILE A 311 -3.07 50.29 9.20
N LYS A 312 -2.74 49.54 10.27
CA LYS A 312 -1.90 50.01 11.39
C LYS A 312 -0.68 49.08 11.56
N PRO A 313 0.49 49.59 12.01
CA PRO A 313 1.70 48.78 12.17
C PRO A 313 1.64 47.90 13.43
N TRP A 314 2.31 46.74 13.38
CA TRP A 314 2.41 45.75 14.46
C TRP A 314 3.48 46.15 15.51
N PRO A 315 3.19 46.16 16.83
CA PRO A 315 4.20 46.40 17.86
C PRO A 315 4.90 45.11 18.33
N ALA A 316 6.14 45.29 18.79
CA ALA A 316 7.02 44.27 19.37
C ALA A 316 6.62 43.90 20.82
N ASP A 317 7.05 42.71 21.23
CA ASP A 317 7.24 42.19 22.60
C ASP A 317 6.16 41.36 23.32
N SER A 318 6.71 40.44 24.13
CA SER A 318 6.15 39.43 25.07
C SER A 318 5.72 38.10 24.44
N GLY A 319 6.16 36.90 24.85
CA GLY A 319 6.95 36.48 26.02
C GLY A 319 6.27 35.27 26.69
N THR A 320 6.78 34.06 26.45
CA THR A 320 6.50 32.77 27.15
C THR A 320 5.11 32.09 27.00
N LEU A 321 5.14 30.80 26.61
CA LEU A 321 4.00 29.86 26.46
C LEU A 321 3.71 29.09 27.76
N PRO A 322 2.43 28.84 28.12
CA PRO A 322 2.06 27.74 29.00
C PRO A 322 1.54 26.52 28.20
N THR A 323 2.01 25.35 28.60
CA THR A 323 1.53 24.01 28.24
C THR A 323 0.16 23.73 28.84
N THR A 324 -0.84 23.27 28.07
CA THR A 324 -1.92 22.38 28.54
C THR A 324 -2.73 21.72 27.40
N SER A 325 -3.24 20.53 27.73
CA SER A 325 -4.01 19.50 27.00
C SER A 325 -5.38 19.89 26.43
N PRO A 326 -6.02 19.04 25.59
CA PRO A 326 -7.15 19.41 24.75
C PRO A 326 -8.49 19.11 25.43
N GLN A 327 -9.23 20.15 25.82
CA GLN A 327 -10.69 20.15 25.98
C GLN A 327 -11.15 21.51 26.51
N SER A 328 -11.66 22.38 25.64
CA SER A 328 -12.79 23.27 25.96
C SER A 328 -13.11 24.20 24.79
N GLN A 329 -14.41 24.40 24.61
CA GLN A 329 -15.08 25.31 23.66
C GLN A 329 -14.56 26.75 23.75
N GLY A 330 -14.66 27.45 22.62
CA GLY A 330 -14.02 28.74 22.39
C GLY A 330 -14.43 29.87 23.34
N GLN A 331 -13.43 30.64 23.76
CA GLN A 331 -13.45 32.11 23.76
C GLN A 331 -12.04 32.66 24.04
N ASN A 332 -11.60 33.56 23.15
CA ASN A 332 -10.51 34.53 23.26
C ASN A 332 -9.14 34.08 23.82
N CYS A 333 -8.21 33.82 22.91
CA CYS A 333 -6.77 34.04 23.12
C CYS A 333 -6.20 34.82 21.93
N GLY A 334 -5.60 35.98 22.22
CA GLY A 334 -4.91 36.82 21.24
C GLY A 334 -3.46 36.38 21.03
N HIS A 335 -2.94 36.76 19.85
CA HIS A 335 -1.56 36.66 19.37
C HIS A 335 -1.13 35.35 18.69
N VAL A 336 -0.98 35.48 17.36
CA VAL A 336 -0.40 34.56 16.36
C VAL A 336 -1.15 33.24 16.18
N PHE A 337 -2.36 33.32 15.64
CA PHE A 337 -2.97 32.21 14.92
C PHE A 337 -2.81 32.45 13.42
N LEU A 338 -1.86 31.75 12.79
CA LEU A 338 -1.90 31.54 11.35
C LEU A 338 -2.76 30.30 11.10
N SER A 339 -4.09 30.43 11.21
CA SER A 339 -4.99 29.35 10.82
C SER A 339 -5.23 29.45 9.31
N CYS A 340 -4.45 28.73 8.50
CA CYS A 340 -5.12 28.03 7.42
C CYS A 340 -5.76 26.83 8.05
N LEU A 341 -7.05 26.96 8.37
CA LEU A 341 -7.88 25.79 8.47
C LEU A 341 -7.80 25.11 7.09
N VAL A 342 -7.48 23.83 7.11
CA VAL A 342 -7.96 22.92 6.08
C VAL A 342 -9.48 23.08 6.13
N ASP A 343 -10.04 23.96 5.29
CA ASP A 343 -11.50 24.03 5.16
C ASP A 343 -11.95 22.67 4.62
N ASP A 344 -12.96 22.11 5.28
CA ASP A 344 -13.53 20.77 5.14
C ASP A 344 -14.16 20.50 3.74
N GLY A 345 -13.40 20.70 2.66
CA GLY A 345 -13.78 20.47 1.27
C GLY A 345 -12.57 20.17 0.36
N PRO A 346 -12.77 19.81 -0.92
CA PRO A 346 -11.72 19.36 -1.84
C PRO A 346 -10.79 20.50 -2.33
N SER A 347 -10.66 21.60 -1.62
CA SER A 347 -9.92 22.78 -2.07
C SER A 347 -8.96 23.29 -0.99
N LEU A 348 -7.66 23.00 -1.17
CA LEU A 348 -6.58 23.59 -0.37
C LEU A 348 -6.53 25.10 -0.62
N ARG A 349 -6.50 25.91 0.45
CA ARG A 349 -6.31 27.37 0.38
C ARG A 349 -5.06 27.78 1.14
N CYS A 350 -4.23 28.63 0.53
CA CYS A 350 -2.99 29.13 1.12
C CYS A 350 -3.22 30.43 1.91
N CYS A 351 -2.44 30.66 2.98
CA CYS A 351 -2.83 31.61 4.05
C CYS A 351 -2.67 33.10 3.70
N PHE A 352 -2.21 33.40 2.50
CA PHE A 352 -1.73 34.72 2.15
C PHE A 352 -2.24 35.11 0.75
N PRO A 353 -2.68 36.37 0.58
CA PRO A 353 -3.04 36.88 -0.73
C PRO A 353 -1.80 36.90 -1.64
N PRO A 354 -1.98 36.76 -2.96
CA PRO A 354 -0.87 36.86 -3.92
C PRO A 354 -0.07 38.16 -3.69
N PRO A 355 1.27 38.12 -3.84
CA PRO A 355 2.04 37.11 -4.56
C PRO A 355 2.71 36.03 -3.67
N ARG A 356 2.49 36.00 -2.36
CA ARG A 356 3.11 34.99 -1.47
C ARG A 356 2.04 34.05 -1.00
N GLN A 357 2.07 32.78 -1.40
CA GLN A 357 1.16 31.75 -0.87
C GLN A 357 2.00 30.75 -0.07
N VAL A 358 1.76 30.64 1.24
CA VAL A 358 2.52 29.72 2.12
C VAL A 358 1.55 28.72 2.73
N PHE A 359 1.90 27.45 2.66
CA PHE A 359 1.27 26.34 3.36
C PHE A 359 2.10 26.02 4.60
N VAL A 360 1.51 26.12 5.79
CA VAL A 360 2.26 26.00 7.07
C VAL A 360 1.96 24.66 7.72
N GLY A 361 2.97 23.82 7.80
CA GLY A 361 2.97 22.59 8.57
C GLY A 361 3.08 22.84 10.07
N LEU A 362 2.27 22.15 10.86
CA LEU A 362 2.22 22.26 12.32
C LEU A 362 2.89 21.09 13.05
N GLY A 363 3.50 20.15 12.31
CA GLY A 363 4.14 18.95 12.84
C GLY A 363 3.28 17.69 12.80
N PHE A 364 1.99 17.83 12.47
CA PHE A 364 1.07 16.73 12.20
C PHE A 364 -0.03 17.21 11.24
N PRO A 365 -0.56 16.38 10.32
CA PRO A 365 -0.21 14.98 10.06
C PRO A 365 1.19 14.80 9.43
N TYR A 366 1.80 13.64 9.65
CA TYR A 366 3.07 13.26 9.03
C TYR A 366 2.83 12.74 7.61
N GLU A 367 3.70 13.12 6.66
CA GLU A 367 3.76 12.50 5.33
C GLU A 367 2.39 12.34 4.65
N GLY A 368 1.61 13.42 4.66
CA GLY A 368 0.31 13.49 3.97
C GLY A 368 0.44 14.05 2.54
N PRO A 369 -0.61 13.93 1.70
CA PRO A 369 -0.58 14.45 0.33
C PRO A 369 -0.67 15.97 0.23
N ALA A 370 -1.31 16.63 1.22
CA ALA A 370 -1.63 18.05 1.16
C ALA A 370 -0.43 18.99 0.91
N PRO A 371 0.77 18.78 1.51
CA PRO A 371 1.94 19.58 1.16
C PRO A 371 2.36 19.47 -0.31
N ILE A 372 2.24 18.29 -0.92
CA ILE A 372 2.59 18.08 -2.33
C ILE A 372 1.59 18.82 -3.23
N GLU A 373 0.30 18.69 -2.94
CA GLU A 373 -0.76 19.41 -3.67
C GLU A 373 -0.63 20.93 -3.51
N ALA A 374 -0.27 21.42 -2.32
CA ALA A 374 -0.01 22.84 -2.10
C ALA A 374 1.17 23.36 -2.96
N ILE A 375 2.25 22.59 -3.06
CA ILE A 375 3.42 22.94 -3.90
C ILE A 375 3.05 22.89 -5.40
N ALA A 376 2.23 21.92 -5.81
CA ALA A 376 1.70 21.81 -7.17
C ALA A 376 0.78 22.98 -7.56
N LEU A 377 0.20 23.67 -6.57
CA LEU A 377 -0.58 24.90 -6.74
C LEU A 377 0.27 26.19 -6.65
N GLY A 378 1.59 26.06 -6.46
CA GLY A 378 2.53 27.20 -6.36
C GLY A 378 2.72 27.75 -4.95
N CYS A 379 2.20 27.07 -3.92
CA CYS A 379 2.45 27.46 -2.54
C CYS A 379 3.81 26.93 -2.04
N ILE A 380 4.39 27.70 -1.11
CA ILE A 380 5.63 27.31 -0.44
C ILE A 380 5.26 26.57 0.84
N PHE A 381 5.85 25.41 1.06
CA PHE A 381 5.62 24.62 2.24
C PHE A 381 6.63 24.94 3.33
N LEU A 382 6.17 25.54 4.43
CA LEU A 382 6.96 25.78 5.63
C LEU A 382 6.66 24.66 6.63
N GLN A 383 7.64 23.86 7.01
CA GLN A 383 7.45 22.68 7.86
C GLN A 383 8.41 22.64 9.05
N PRO A 384 8.02 22.01 10.17
CA PRO A 384 8.91 21.82 11.31
C PRO A 384 9.99 20.79 11.03
N GLN A 385 11.20 21.09 11.50
CA GLN A 385 12.26 20.14 11.79
C GLN A 385 11.97 19.41 13.12
N PHE A 386 12.31 18.13 13.19
CA PHE A 386 12.27 17.32 14.39
C PHE A 386 13.69 16.97 14.83
N ASP A 387 14.08 17.51 15.98
CA ASP A 387 15.33 17.18 16.65
C ASP A 387 15.04 16.93 18.15
N PRO A 388 15.13 15.67 18.63
CA PRO A 388 15.53 14.48 17.87
C PRO A 388 14.46 14.05 16.83
N PRO A 389 14.87 13.30 15.78
CA PRO A 389 13.93 12.69 14.82
C PRO A 389 12.87 11.83 15.51
N HIS A 390 11.63 11.86 15.01
CA HIS A 390 10.56 11.01 15.52
C HIS A 390 10.66 9.58 14.96
N SER A 391 10.33 8.59 15.78
CA SER A 391 10.38 7.18 15.46
C SER A 391 9.41 6.38 16.34
N SER A 392 9.33 5.06 16.11
CA SER A 392 8.52 4.16 16.93
C SER A 392 8.96 4.07 18.40
N ASP A 393 10.19 4.50 18.72
CA ASP A 393 10.74 4.47 20.08
C ASP A 393 10.38 5.71 20.91
N ASN A 394 10.18 6.87 20.28
CA ASN A 394 10.04 8.15 20.97
C ASN A 394 8.75 8.92 20.64
N ASN A 395 7.89 8.41 19.76
CA ASN A 395 6.67 9.08 19.34
C ASN A 395 5.46 8.12 19.38
N ASP A 396 4.40 8.51 20.10
CA ASP A 396 3.22 7.67 20.30
C ASP A 396 2.48 7.32 18.99
N PHE A 397 2.52 8.20 17.98
CA PHE A 397 1.91 7.91 16.69
C PHE A 397 2.64 6.78 15.95
N TYR A 398 3.96 6.72 16.06
CA TYR A 398 4.78 5.68 15.41
C TYR A 398 4.87 4.39 16.23
N LYS A 399 4.46 4.41 17.49
CA LYS A 399 4.51 3.25 18.38
C LYS A 399 3.76 2.06 17.78
N GLY A 400 4.46 0.93 17.66
CA GLY A 400 3.91 -0.31 17.11
C GLY A 400 3.80 -0.38 15.59
N LYS A 401 4.14 0.68 14.85
CA LYS A 401 4.31 0.62 13.39
C LYS A 401 5.48 -0.32 13.04
N PRO A 402 5.40 -1.09 11.95
CA PRO A 402 6.35 -2.15 11.62
C PRO A 402 7.63 -1.62 10.94
N THR A 403 8.24 -0.57 11.50
CA THR A 403 9.44 0.08 10.96
C THR A 403 10.26 0.73 12.07
N THR A 404 11.58 0.73 11.90
CA THR A 404 12.55 1.48 12.71
C THR A 404 12.90 2.86 12.13
N ARG A 405 12.26 3.25 11.02
CA ARG A 405 12.53 4.50 10.34
C ARG A 405 12.34 5.70 11.27
N GLN A 406 13.27 6.64 11.15
CA GLN A 406 13.25 7.91 11.86
C GLN A 406 12.93 9.04 10.87
N ILE A 407 12.13 10.01 11.29
CA ILE A 407 11.74 11.16 10.47
C ILE A 407 12.26 12.48 11.07
N SER A 408 13.00 13.24 10.25
CA SER A 408 13.65 14.50 10.63
C SER A 408 12.78 15.74 10.48
N SER A 409 11.61 15.62 9.87
CA SER A 409 10.66 16.72 9.62
C SER A 409 9.25 16.18 9.43
N GLN A 410 8.25 17.07 9.38
CA GLN A 410 6.85 16.67 9.16
C GLN A 410 6.67 15.88 7.85
N HIS A 411 7.44 16.22 6.82
CA HIS A 411 7.37 15.58 5.51
C HIS A 411 8.79 15.38 4.92
N PRO A 412 9.49 14.31 5.33
CA PRO A 412 10.88 14.05 4.91
C PRO A 412 11.08 14.01 3.40
N TYR A 413 10.09 13.49 2.64
CA TYR A 413 10.17 13.51 1.17
C TYR A 413 10.23 14.94 0.61
N ALA A 414 9.45 15.87 1.16
CA ALA A 414 9.40 17.26 0.69
C ALA A 414 10.69 17.98 1.10
N GLU A 415 11.23 17.68 2.28
CA GLU A 415 12.55 18.18 2.71
C GLU A 415 13.67 17.72 1.76
N GLU A 416 13.69 16.44 1.42
CA GLU A 416 14.82 15.80 0.74
C GLU A 416 14.79 15.91 -0.78
N PHE A 417 13.62 15.69 -1.39
CA PHE A 417 13.49 15.56 -2.85
C PHE A 417 12.96 16.82 -3.54
N ILE A 418 12.35 17.73 -2.78
CA ILE A 418 11.87 19.03 -3.30
C ILE A 418 12.79 20.15 -2.78
N GLY A 419 12.88 20.32 -1.46
CA GLY A 419 13.74 21.30 -0.83
C GLY A 419 13.42 22.75 -1.23
N LYS A 420 14.38 23.64 -0.97
CA LYS A 420 14.24 25.07 -1.33
C LYS A 420 14.29 25.24 -2.86
N PRO A 421 13.53 26.20 -3.43
CA PRO A 421 12.79 27.27 -2.72
C PRO A 421 11.37 26.89 -2.28
N HIS A 422 10.83 25.75 -2.73
CA HIS A 422 9.44 25.34 -2.48
C HIS A 422 9.19 24.84 -1.07
N VAL A 423 10.20 24.28 -0.40
CA VAL A 423 10.09 23.69 0.93
C VAL A 423 11.11 24.30 1.88
N TRP A 424 10.63 24.79 3.01
CA TRP A 424 11.42 25.37 4.09
C TRP A 424 11.24 24.54 5.36
N THR A 425 12.24 23.76 5.72
CA THR A 425 12.30 23.07 7.01
C THR A 425 12.93 23.99 8.05
N VAL A 426 12.21 24.27 9.14
CA VAL A 426 12.64 25.21 10.19
C VAL A 426 12.46 24.64 11.58
N ASN A 427 13.31 25.05 12.52
CA ASN A 427 13.06 24.79 13.93
C ASN A 427 11.96 25.73 14.43
N MET A 428 10.73 25.21 14.53
CA MET A 428 9.56 26.00 14.95
C MET A 428 9.66 26.56 16.38
N THR A 429 10.53 26.01 17.24
CA THR A 429 10.77 26.56 18.58
C THR A 429 11.70 27.78 18.57
N ASN A 430 12.47 27.96 17.49
CA ASN A 430 13.38 29.08 17.31
C ASN A 430 12.71 30.19 16.49
N SER A 431 12.21 31.22 17.18
CA SER A 431 11.52 32.35 16.54
C SER A 431 12.38 33.13 15.54
N THR A 432 13.71 33.10 15.69
CA THR A 432 14.62 33.75 14.73
C THR A 432 14.67 32.96 13.43
N ASP A 433 14.76 31.64 13.50
CA ASP A 433 14.80 30.75 12.33
C ASP A 433 13.52 30.89 11.49
N VAL A 434 12.35 30.84 12.16
CA VAL A 434 11.05 31.07 11.51
C VAL A 434 10.98 32.45 10.85
N ARG A 435 11.42 33.50 11.56
CA ARG A 435 11.39 34.88 11.05
C ARG A 435 12.26 35.05 9.80
N GLU A 436 13.47 34.51 9.83
CA GLU A 436 14.40 34.61 8.69
C GLU A 436 13.92 33.75 7.51
N ALA A 437 13.33 32.58 7.75
CA ALA A 437 12.68 31.79 6.71
C ALA A 437 11.53 32.56 6.05
N VAL A 438 10.60 33.13 6.83
CA VAL A 438 9.46 33.90 6.29
C VAL A 438 9.91 35.14 5.53
N LYS A 439 10.98 35.83 5.98
CA LYS A 439 11.56 36.95 5.23
C LYS A 439 12.18 36.52 3.91
N ALA A 440 12.83 35.36 3.88
CA ALA A 440 13.49 34.82 2.70
C ALA A 440 12.53 34.18 1.69
N ILE A 441 11.29 33.88 2.11
CA ILE A 441 10.24 33.37 1.25
C ILE A 441 9.84 34.43 0.19
N LEU A 442 10.13 34.09 -1.06
CA LEU A 442 9.73 34.79 -2.27
C LEU A 442 8.71 33.95 -3.03
N SER A 443 7.95 34.54 -3.96
CA SER A 443 7.04 33.77 -4.82
C SER A 443 7.79 32.68 -5.60
N THR A 444 7.21 31.49 -5.70
CA THR A 444 7.75 30.36 -6.47
C THR A 444 6.78 29.92 -7.55
N GLU A 445 7.30 29.36 -8.63
CA GLU A 445 6.47 28.71 -9.65
C GLU A 445 5.90 27.37 -9.14
N PRO A 446 4.67 26.99 -9.54
CA PRO A 446 4.11 25.67 -9.30
C PRO A 446 5.07 24.55 -9.71
N PHE A 447 5.18 23.52 -8.86
CA PHE A 447 6.07 22.40 -9.10
C PHE A 447 5.44 21.09 -8.63
N THR A 448 5.44 20.09 -9.51
CA THR A 448 5.00 18.73 -9.18
C THR A 448 6.11 17.76 -9.56
N PRO A 449 6.67 16.99 -8.61
CA PRO A 449 7.63 15.94 -8.96
C PRO A 449 7.00 14.95 -9.94
N ARG A 450 7.76 14.50 -10.95
CA ARG A 450 7.25 13.63 -12.03
C ARG A 450 6.51 12.41 -11.48
N GLU A 451 7.03 11.75 -10.45
CA GLU A 451 6.43 10.57 -9.81
C GLU A 451 5.09 10.82 -9.11
N PHE A 452 4.74 12.08 -8.83
CA PHE A 452 3.43 12.50 -8.32
C PHE A 452 2.54 13.13 -9.40
N THR A 453 2.90 13.02 -10.69
CA THR A 453 2.00 13.37 -11.79
C THR A 453 1.19 12.15 -12.22
N CYS A 454 0.04 12.35 -12.90
CA CYS A 454 -0.74 11.23 -13.45
C CYS A 454 0.10 10.34 -14.40
N GLU A 455 0.98 10.94 -15.20
CA GLU A 455 1.85 10.22 -16.14
C GLU A 455 2.93 9.40 -15.42
N GLY A 456 3.56 9.97 -14.39
CA GLY A 456 4.53 9.25 -13.57
C GLY A 456 3.89 8.09 -12.80
N MET A 457 2.67 8.27 -12.28
CA MET A 457 1.96 7.16 -11.64
C MET A 457 1.57 6.07 -12.62
N LEU A 458 1.09 6.42 -13.83
CA LEU A 458 0.82 5.44 -14.90
C LEU A 458 2.06 4.62 -15.25
N GLU A 459 3.19 5.27 -15.50
CA GLU A 459 4.47 4.61 -15.83
C GLU A 459 4.88 3.62 -14.72
N ARG A 460 4.77 4.05 -13.46
CA ARG A 460 5.13 3.24 -12.29
C ARG A 460 4.24 2.02 -12.10
N VAL A 461 2.92 2.22 -12.11
CA VAL A 461 1.95 1.14 -11.92
C VAL A 461 1.98 0.17 -13.09
N HIS A 462 2.15 0.68 -14.33
CA HIS A 462 2.35 -0.15 -15.50
C HIS A 462 3.61 -1.03 -15.39
N GLY A 463 4.72 -0.48 -14.93
CA GLY A 463 5.95 -1.23 -14.67
C GLY A 463 5.73 -2.36 -13.65
N TYR A 464 5.04 -2.07 -12.54
CA TYR A 464 4.73 -3.09 -11.53
C TYR A 464 3.82 -4.20 -12.07
N ILE A 465 2.72 -3.86 -12.74
CA ILE A 465 1.79 -4.86 -13.27
C ILE A 465 2.46 -5.75 -14.32
N THR A 466 3.34 -5.18 -15.13
CA THR A 466 3.98 -5.90 -16.23
C THR A 466 5.12 -6.80 -15.75
N HIS A 467 5.84 -6.40 -14.70
CA HIS A 467 7.11 -7.04 -14.35
C HIS A 467 7.24 -7.55 -12.92
N GLN A 468 6.46 -7.03 -11.97
CA GLN A 468 6.58 -7.42 -10.57
C GLN A 468 5.76 -8.69 -10.28
N GLU A 469 6.43 -9.84 -10.34
CA GLU A 469 5.84 -11.17 -10.13
C GLU A 469 6.35 -11.84 -8.85
N PHE A 470 5.43 -12.39 -8.05
CA PHE A 470 5.74 -13.05 -6.77
C PHE A 470 5.17 -14.48 -6.67
N CYS A 471 4.37 -14.93 -7.64
CA CYS A 471 3.74 -16.25 -7.67
C CYS A 471 4.65 -17.32 -8.28
N SER A 472 5.68 -16.91 -9.03
CA SER A 472 6.71 -17.85 -9.47
C SER A 472 7.60 -18.27 -8.30
N LYS A 473 8.01 -19.54 -8.29
CA LYS A 473 9.06 -20.05 -7.39
C LYS A 473 10.47 -19.72 -7.87
N SER A 474 10.61 -19.14 -9.06
CA SER A 474 11.89 -18.71 -9.60
C SER A 474 12.39 -17.46 -8.88
N VAL A 475 13.69 -17.25 -8.95
CA VAL A 475 14.34 -16.02 -8.50
C VAL A 475 13.76 -14.81 -9.26
N PRO A 476 13.61 -13.63 -8.61
CA PRO A 476 13.15 -12.42 -9.29
C PRO A 476 14.07 -12.06 -10.46
N ILE A 477 13.47 -11.79 -11.62
CA ILE A 477 14.19 -11.33 -12.83
C ILE A 477 14.04 -9.84 -13.08
N TRP A 478 13.21 -9.16 -12.29
CA TRP A 478 12.96 -7.73 -12.36
C TRP A 478 13.14 -7.09 -10.98
N PRO A 479 13.86 -5.96 -10.88
CA PRO A 479 14.65 -5.32 -11.95
C PRO A 479 15.80 -6.22 -12.46
N PRO A 480 16.34 -5.98 -13.68
CA PRO A 480 17.36 -6.84 -14.26
C PRO A 480 18.68 -6.76 -13.49
N GLU A 481 19.48 -7.83 -13.52
CA GLU A 481 20.80 -7.89 -12.88
C GLU A 481 21.74 -6.77 -13.37
N SER A 482 21.57 -6.28 -14.61
CA SER A 482 22.34 -5.14 -15.15
C SER A 482 22.19 -3.85 -14.33
N ALA A 483 21.08 -3.71 -13.61
CA ALA A 483 20.82 -2.57 -12.74
C ALA A 483 21.62 -2.63 -11.42
N LEU A 484 22.17 -3.80 -11.05
CA LEU A 484 22.89 -4.00 -9.80
C LEU A 484 24.16 -3.16 -9.75
N ARG A 485 24.27 -2.35 -8.70
CA ARG A 485 25.48 -1.63 -8.28
C ARG A 485 25.79 -2.08 -6.86
N VAL A 486 26.86 -2.86 -6.71
CA VAL A 486 27.25 -3.43 -5.43
C VAL A 486 28.06 -2.42 -4.63
N HIS A 487 27.61 -2.12 -3.41
CA HIS A 487 28.37 -1.28 -2.47
C HIS A 487 28.64 -2.05 -1.18
N LEU A 488 29.85 -1.88 -0.64
CA LEU A 488 30.21 -2.37 0.70
C LEU A 488 30.07 -1.24 1.71
N GLY A 489 29.06 -1.32 2.56
CA GLY A 489 28.79 -0.31 3.57
C GLY A 489 29.93 -0.14 4.59
N PRO A 490 30.15 1.08 5.10
CA PRO A 490 30.89 1.28 6.34
C PRO A 490 30.21 0.57 7.53
N LEU A 491 30.96 0.39 8.62
CA LEU A 491 30.39 -0.11 9.87
C LEU A 491 29.29 0.84 10.37
N GLY A 492 28.20 0.28 10.89
CA GLY A 492 27.08 1.08 11.42
C GLY A 492 26.26 1.82 10.37
N GLN A 493 26.38 1.49 9.08
CA GLN A 493 25.58 2.07 8.00
C GLN A 493 24.60 1.06 7.42
N SER A 494 23.39 1.49 7.11
CA SER A 494 22.36 0.66 6.45
C SER A 494 22.54 0.68 4.95
N CYS A 495 21.92 -0.27 4.23
CA CYS A 495 21.95 -0.22 2.77
C CYS A 495 21.13 0.96 2.21
N VAL A 496 20.10 1.42 2.94
CA VAL A 496 19.39 2.67 2.62
C VAL A 496 20.36 3.85 2.54
N SER A 497 21.18 4.07 3.58
CA SER A 497 22.10 5.21 3.62
C SER A 497 23.25 5.06 2.63
N VAL A 498 23.81 3.85 2.47
CA VAL A 498 24.92 3.56 1.55
C VAL A 498 24.53 3.84 0.10
N CYS A 499 23.35 3.36 -0.34
CA CYS A 499 22.89 3.60 -1.70
C CYS A 499 22.56 5.09 -1.90
N ARG A 500 21.88 5.73 -0.94
CA ARG A 500 21.52 7.15 -1.00
C ARG A 500 22.75 8.06 -1.13
N HIS A 501 23.80 7.83 -0.34
CA HIS A 501 25.05 8.60 -0.44
C HIS A 501 25.75 8.45 -1.80
N SER A 502 25.42 7.41 -2.54
CA SER A 502 25.92 7.17 -3.90
C SER A 502 24.95 7.67 -4.97
N SER A 503 23.92 8.43 -4.62
CA SER A 503 22.83 8.86 -5.52
C SER A 503 22.09 7.68 -6.18
N LEU A 504 21.93 6.59 -5.43
CA LEU A 504 21.23 5.38 -5.83
C LEU A 504 20.14 5.05 -4.80
N VAL A 505 19.27 4.08 -5.13
CA VAL A 505 18.30 3.49 -4.20
C VAL A 505 18.67 2.05 -3.92
N CYS A 506 18.44 1.58 -2.70
CA CYS A 506 18.61 0.16 -2.36
C CYS A 506 17.54 -0.68 -3.08
N GLU A 507 17.93 -1.82 -3.63
CA GLU A 507 17.05 -2.71 -4.39
C GLU A 507 17.02 -4.11 -3.78
N PRO A 508 16.02 -4.41 -2.94
CA PRO A 508 15.98 -5.66 -2.18
C PRO A 508 15.79 -6.89 -3.07
N ALA A 509 15.18 -6.78 -4.25
CA ALA A 509 15.02 -7.90 -5.17
C ALA A 509 16.36 -8.49 -5.62
N LEU A 510 17.45 -7.69 -5.60
CA LEU A 510 18.77 -8.08 -6.08
C LEU A 510 19.70 -8.63 -4.99
N PHE A 511 19.26 -8.73 -3.73
CA PHE A 511 20.08 -9.29 -2.64
C PHE A 511 20.58 -10.72 -2.92
N HIS A 512 19.79 -11.53 -3.64
CA HIS A 512 20.16 -12.90 -3.94
C HIS A 512 21.45 -13.02 -4.78
N HIS A 513 21.78 -12.02 -5.63
CA HIS A 513 23.05 -11.97 -6.38
C HIS A 513 24.28 -11.74 -5.47
N LEU A 514 24.04 -11.15 -4.29
CA LEU A 514 25.08 -10.83 -3.30
C LEU A 514 25.25 -11.94 -2.27
N ASN A 515 24.34 -12.91 -2.23
CA ASN A 515 24.30 -13.94 -1.21
C ASN A 515 25.16 -15.16 -1.55
N SER A 516 26.43 -14.94 -1.89
CA SER A 516 27.39 -16.02 -2.19
C SER A 516 28.81 -15.65 -1.76
N PRO A 517 29.69 -16.64 -1.48
CA PRO A 517 31.10 -16.38 -1.16
C PRO A 517 31.83 -15.60 -2.29
N SER A 518 31.39 -15.83 -3.53
CA SER A 518 31.94 -15.16 -4.71
C SER A 518 31.71 -13.65 -4.70
N ALA A 519 30.60 -13.18 -4.11
CA ALA A 519 30.27 -11.76 -4.03
C ALA A 519 31.29 -10.99 -3.16
N PHE A 520 31.70 -11.57 -2.03
CA PHE A 520 32.76 -11.02 -1.17
C PHE A 520 34.11 -11.00 -1.89
N THR A 521 34.45 -12.09 -2.58
CA THR A 521 35.73 -12.21 -3.31
C THR A 521 35.84 -11.17 -4.43
N ARG A 522 34.75 -10.88 -5.16
CA ARG A 522 34.70 -9.82 -6.18
C ARG A 522 34.96 -8.42 -5.62
N LEU A 523 34.66 -8.20 -4.34
CA LEU A 523 34.94 -6.95 -3.63
C LEU A 523 36.35 -6.93 -3.00
N GLY A 524 37.19 -7.92 -3.29
CA GLY A 524 38.54 -8.04 -2.71
C GLY A 524 38.54 -8.43 -1.24
N LEU A 525 37.43 -8.95 -0.71
CA LEU A 525 37.33 -9.39 0.69
C LEU A 525 37.74 -10.85 0.81
N GLY A 526 38.76 -11.11 1.63
CA GLY A 526 39.14 -12.47 2.01
C GLY A 526 38.36 -12.94 3.24
N CYS A 527 37.50 -13.94 3.08
CA CYS A 527 36.77 -14.56 4.20
C CYS A 527 37.64 -15.62 4.89
N SER A 528 37.85 -15.52 6.21
CA SER A 528 38.44 -16.61 7.02
C SER A 528 37.41 -17.69 7.35
N SER A 529 36.14 -17.29 7.47
CA SER A 529 35.00 -18.18 7.66
C SER A 529 33.80 -17.66 6.88
N VAL A 530 32.94 -18.58 6.45
CA VAL A 530 31.68 -18.29 5.75
C VAL A 530 30.60 -19.13 6.40
N GLY A 531 29.45 -18.54 6.71
CA GLY A 531 28.36 -19.25 7.39
C GLY A 531 26.98 -18.73 7.01
N PRO A 532 25.93 -19.56 7.13
CA PRO A 532 24.55 -19.12 7.03
C PRO A 532 24.13 -18.36 8.30
N GLU A 533 23.35 -17.31 8.12
CA GLU A 533 22.86 -16.40 9.16
C GLU A 533 21.36 -16.16 8.98
N ILE A 534 20.60 -16.19 10.07
CA ILE A 534 19.16 -15.86 10.09
C ILE A 534 19.01 -14.48 10.75
N ASN A 535 19.35 -13.43 10.02
CA ASN A 535 19.31 -12.06 10.52
C ASN A 535 19.18 -11.07 9.37
N HIS A 536 18.30 -10.07 9.52
CA HIS A 536 18.00 -9.10 8.46
C HIS A 536 19.17 -8.22 8.01
N LEU A 537 20.28 -8.22 8.76
CA LEU A 537 21.47 -7.46 8.43
C LEU A 537 22.36 -8.11 7.35
N PHE A 538 22.12 -9.38 7.00
CA PHE A 538 22.94 -10.14 6.07
C PHE A 538 22.41 -10.09 4.62
N PRO A 539 23.29 -10.20 3.59
CA PRO A 539 24.70 -10.59 3.64
C PRO A 539 25.62 -9.47 4.15
N ALA A 540 26.57 -9.84 5.00
CA ALA A 540 27.47 -8.89 5.64
C ALA A 540 28.85 -9.48 5.95
N TYR A 541 29.84 -8.61 5.99
CA TYR A 541 31.22 -8.91 6.31
C TYR A 541 31.57 -8.36 7.69
N ASN A 542 32.03 -9.23 8.58
CA ASN A 542 32.60 -8.83 9.86
C ASN A 542 34.12 -8.71 9.72
N PRO A 543 34.71 -7.49 9.83
CA PRO A 543 36.15 -7.31 9.73
C PRO A 543 36.89 -7.96 10.91
N TRP A 544 36.24 -8.12 12.06
CA TRP A 544 36.77 -8.84 13.22
C TRP A 544 36.58 -10.34 13.01
N GLY A 545 37.68 -11.05 12.77
CA GLY A 545 37.64 -12.49 12.45
C GLY A 545 37.37 -12.80 10.97
N ARG A 546 37.18 -11.76 10.12
CA ARG A 546 37.01 -11.87 8.67
C ARG A 546 35.89 -12.86 8.28
N HIS A 547 34.77 -12.78 8.98
CA HIS A 547 33.62 -13.65 8.73
C HIS A 547 32.73 -13.06 7.63
N CYS A 548 32.28 -13.90 6.70
CA CYS A 548 31.33 -13.53 5.65
C CYS A 548 30.02 -14.29 5.88
N GLY A 549 29.01 -13.59 6.40
CA GLY A 549 27.71 -14.19 6.66
C GLY A 549 26.81 -14.11 5.42
N LEU A 550 26.15 -15.22 5.12
CA LEU A 550 25.18 -15.37 4.04
C LEU A 550 23.77 -15.46 4.66
N GLN A 551 22.80 -14.77 4.08
CA GLN A 551 21.41 -14.87 4.51
C GLN A 551 20.87 -16.28 4.25
N GLN A 552 20.29 -16.91 5.26
CA GLN A 552 19.62 -18.20 5.14
C GLN A 552 18.11 -18.06 4.89
N GLU A 553 17.48 -17.00 5.40
CA GLU A 553 16.04 -16.76 5.28
C GLU A 553 15.79 -15.61 4.29
N PRO A 554 15.33 -15.88 3.06
CA PRO A 554 15.17 -14.86 2.02
C PRO A 554 14.21 -13.72 2.41
N LEU A 555 13.20 -13.98 3.25
CA LEU A 555 12.28 -12.94 3.73
C LEU A 555 12.95 -11.92 4.67
N LEU A 556 14.18 -12.16 5.11
CA LEU A 556 14.96 -11.25 5.93
C LEU A 556 15.93 -10.39 5.13
N PHE A 557 16.07 -10.54 3.81
CA PHE A 557 16.81 -9.55 3.04
C PHE A 557 16.21 -8.15 3.26
N SER A 558 17.07 -7.19 3.66
CA SER A 558 16.61 -5.90 4.16
C SER A 558 17.55 -4.77 3.77
N CYS A 559 17.03 -3.71 3.18
CA CYS A 559 17.72 -2.45 2.99
C CYS A 559 17.90 -1.72 4.33
N ALA A 560 16.87 -1.75 5.18
CA ALA A 560 16.90 -1.22 6.53
C ALA A 560 17.82 -2.03 7.46
N GLY A 561 18.17 -1.42 8.59
CA GLY A 561 19.04 -2.04 9.61
C GLY A 561 20.53 -1.71 9.42
N SER A 562 21.20 -1.46 10.54
CA SER A 562 22.63 -1.20 10.62
C SER A 562 23.20 -1.84 11.86
N ASP A 563 24.49 -2.18 11.84
CA ASP A 563 25.17 -2.77 12.98
C ASP A 563 26.63 -2.30 13.04
N PRO A 564 27.13 -1.91 14.23
CA PRO A 564 28.48 -1.37 14.36
C PRO A 564 29.57 -2.43 14.15
N SER A 565 29.21 -3.72 14.16
CA SER A 565 30.14 -4.83 14.00
C SER A 565 30.19 -5.42 12.57
N HIS A 566 29.26 -5.03 11.69
CA HIS A 566 29.15 -5.60 10.34
C HIS A 566 29.16 -4.54 9.24
N ARG A 567 29.87 -4.86 8.14
CA ARG A 567 29.84 -4.13 6.88
C ARG A 567 28.88 -4.82 5.93
N ARG A 568 27.77 -4.18 5.60
CA ARG A 568 26.70 -4.78 4.79
C ARG A 568 27.05 -4.77 3.30
N LEU A 569 26.72 -5.84 2.58
CA LEU A 569 26.79 -5.88 1.11
C LEU A 569 25.45 -5.39 0.57
N CYS A 570 25.45 -4.23 -0.05
CA CYS A 570 24.24 -3.51 -0.42
C CYS A 570 23.97 -3.56 -1.93
N PRO A 571 22.81 -4.09 -2.36
CA PRO A 571 22.33 -3.97 -3.73
C PRO A 571 21.77 -2.56 -3.93
N CYS A 572 22.47 -1.73 -4.69
CA CYS A 572 21.95 -0.44 -5.10
C CYS A 572 21.55 -0.50 -6.59
N ARG A 573 20.65 0.38 -7.01
CA ARG A 573 20.34 0.61 -8.42
C ARG A 573 20.18 2.08 -8.73
N ALA A 574 20.42 2.45 -9.98
CA ALA A 574 20.03 3.76 -10.49
C ALA A 574 18.49 3.83 -10.61
N HIS A 575 17.98 5.05 -10.65
CA HIS A 575 16.58 5.32 -10.90
C HIS A 575 16.40 6.36 -12.01
N LEU A 576 15.22 6.38 -12.63
CA LEU A 576 14.87 7.40 -13.60
C LEU A 576 14.78 8.77 -12.91
N PRO A 577 15.14 9.87 -13.59
CA PRO A 577 14.95 11.22 -13.05
C PRO A 577 13.49 11.48 -12.69
N GLY A 578 13.24 11.86 -11.44
CA GLY A 578 11.90 12.11 -10.91
C GLY A 578 10.99 10.88 -10.82
N GLN A 579 11.52 9.66 -10.95
CA GLN A 579 10.79 8.39 -10.80
C GLN A 579 11.68 7.36 -10.11
N VAL A 580 11.69 7.38 -8.77
CA VAL A 580 12.60 6.53 -7.98
C VAL A 580 12.26 5.03 -8.05
N ALA A 581 10.99 4.72 -8.30
CA ALA A 581 10.47 3.35 -8.38
C ALA A 581 11.07 2.53 -9.54
N LEU A 582 11.53 3.18 -10.61
CA LEU A 582 11.95 2.51 -11.84
C LEU A 582 13.41 2.79 -12.14
N CYS A 583 14.14 1.76 -12.56
CA CYS A 583 15.48 1.88 -13.11
C CYS A 583 15.45 2.19 -14.62
N PRO A 584 16.56 2.65 -15.21
CA PRO A 584 16.64 2.88 -16.66
C PRO A 584 16.31 1.65 -17.52
N ASP A 585 16.64 0.45 -17.04
CA ASP A 585 16.41 -0.82 -17.73
C ASP A 585 15.11 -1.53 -17.28
N CYS A 586 14.21 -0.84 -16.58
CA CYS A 586 13.03 -1.44 -15.94
C CYS A 586 11.74 -1.37 -16.77
N ILE A 587 11.74 -0.68 -17.91
CA ILE A 587 10.59 -0.43 -18.79
C ILE A 587 10.83 -1.08 -20.16
#